data_AF-A0A2C6L1D3-F1
#
_entry.id   AF-A0A2C6L1D3-F1
#
_cell.length_a   1.000
_cell.length_b   1.000
_cell.length_c   1.000
_cell.angle_alpha   90.00
_cell.angle_beta   90.00
_cell.angle_gamma   90.00
#
_symmetry.space_group_name_H-M   'P 1'
#
loop_
_entity.id
_entity.type
_entity.pdbx_description
1 polymer ?
#
loop_
_entity_poly.entity_id
_entity_poly.type
_entity_poly.pdbx_seq_one_letter_code
_entity_poly.pdbx_strand_id
1 'polypeptide(L)' 'MPLKEKTYALTQEFVTRFKVLNVSILCRDLLGCDISNAEGLKKAREKKLFSILCPKFVQDTAEILEKII' A
#
# COMPACT_ATOMS: atom_id res chain seq x y z
N MET A 1 -26.33 -0.14 13.07
CA MET A 1 -25.53 0.23 11.87
C MET A 1 -25.25 -1.04 11.07
N PRO A 2 -25.60 -1.12 9.78
CA PRO A 2 -25.34 -2.30 8.95
C PRO A 2 -23.84 -2.53 8.76
N LEU A 3 -23.42 -3.80 8.82
CA LEU A 3 -22.01 -4.22 8.80
C LEU A 3 -21.22 -3.65 7.59
N LYS A 4 -21.88 -3.52 6.43
CA LYS A 4 -21.28 -2.96 5.21
C LYS A 4 -20.79 -1.53 5.40
N GLU A 5 -21.57 -0.65 6.02
CA GLU A 5 -21.20 0.76 6.21
C GLU A 5 -19.98 0.91 7.11
N LYS A 6 -19.91 0.10 8.19
CA LYS A 6 -18.76 0.08 9.09
C LYS A 6 -17.49 -0.38 8.36
N THR A 7 -17.58 -1.43 7.54
CA THR A 7 -16.44 -1.90 6.74
C THR A 7 -15.98 -0.85 5.73
N TYR A 8 -16.90 -0.16 5.06
CA TYR A 8 -16.54 0.92 4.14
C TYR A 8 -15.85 2.09 4.85
N ALA A 9 -16.37 2.51 6.01
CA ALA A 9 -15.76 3.59 6.79
C ALA A 9 -14.33 3.23 7.21
N LEU A 10 -14.11 2.03 7.77
CA LEU A 10 -12.78 1.56 8.15
C LEU A 10 -11.82 1.45 6.95
N THR A 11 -12.32 0.98 5.81
CA THR A 11 -11.52 0.90 4.58
C THR A 11 -11.13 2.29 4.08
N GLN A 12 -12.04 3.26 4.09
CA GLN A 12 -11.74 4.64 3.69
C GLN A 12 -10.74 5.29 4.63
N GLU A 13 -10.88 5.06 5.93
CA GLU A 13 -9.94 5.58 6.93
C GLU A 13 -8.55 4.95 6.77
N PHE A 14 -8.47 3.63 6.58
CA PHE A 14 -7.23 2.94 6.25
C PHE A 14 -6.57 3.54 5.00
N VAL A 15 -7.31 3.67 3.90
CA VAL A 15 -6.78 4.20 2.64
C VAL A 15 -6.30 5.64 2.80
N THR A 16 -7.00 6.45 3.58
CA THR A 16 -6.62 7.84 3.83
C THR A 16 -5.31 7.90 4.62
N ARG A 17 -5.21 7.16 5.73
CA ARG A 17 -3.99 7.09 6.55
C ARG A 17 -2.81 6.51 5.77
N PHE A 18 -3.05 5.45 4.99
CA PHE A 18 -2.03 4.84 4.16
C PHE A 18 -1.52 5.83 3.11
N LYS A 19 -2.39 6.58 2.44
CA LYS A 19 -2.02 7.61 1.45
C LYS A 19 -1.19 8.75 2.03
N VAL A 20 -1.43 9.11 3.28
CA VAL A 20 -0.65 10.14 3.99
C VAL A 20 0.77 9.68 4.26
N LEU A 21 0.97 8.40 4.59
CA LEU A 21 2.31 7.83 4.84
C LEU A 21 3.01 7.41 3.54
N ASN A 22 2.25 6.86 2.61
CA ASN A 22 2.70 6.25 1.37
C ASN A 22 1.86 6.82 0.24
N VAL A 23 2.47 7.63 -0.62
CA VAL A 23 1.87 8.49 -1.68
C VAL A 23 0.63 7.96 -2.41
N SER A 24 0.45 6.64 -2.50
CA SER A 24 -0.68 5.97 -3.14
C SER A 24 -0.91 4.60 -2.50
N ILE A 25 -1.99 3.93 -2.90
CA ILE A 25 -2.25 2.51 -2.58
C ILE A 25 -1.86 1.57 -3.74
N LEU A 26 -1.39 2.13 -4.86
CA LEU A 26 -1.03 1.38 -6.05
C LEU A 26 0.47 1.13 -6.10
N CYS A 27 0.87 -0.13 -6.31
CA CYS A 27 2.28 -0.52 -6.39
C CYS A 27 3.07 0.30 -7.42
N ARG A 28 2.46 0.69 -8.55
CA ARG A 28 3.14 1.51 -9.57
C ARG A 28 3.55 2.89 -9.08
N ASP A 29 2.74 3.50 -8.24
CA ASP A 29 3.00 4.83 -7.67
C ASP A 29 3.96 4.69 -6.47
N LEU A 30 3.79 3.64 -5.66
CA LEU A 30 4.64 3.31 -4.52
C LEU A 30 6.08 2.98 -4.92
N LEU A 31 6.24 2.21 -6.00
CA LEU A 31 7.54 1.75 -6.49
C LEU A 31 8.11 2.68 -7.58
N GLY A 32 7.29 3.59 -8.12
CA GLY A 32 7.65 4.45 -9.25
C GLY A 32 7.88 3.69 -10.57
N CYS A 33 7.40 2.45 -10.66
CA CYS A 33 7.49 1.62 -11.86
C CYS A 33 6.28 0.70 -11.98
N ASP A 34 5.78 0.53 -13.19
CA ASP A 34 4.63 -0.34 -13.44
C ASP A 34 5.05 -1.81 -13.51
N ILE A 35 4.71 -2.56 -12.45
CA ILE A 35 5.01 -3.99 -12.33
C ILE A 35 4.08 -4.89 -13.15
N SER A 36 3.03 -4.32 -13.77
CA SER A 36 2.15 -5.05 -14.68
C SER A 36 2.77 -5.28 -16.05
N ASN A 37 3.89 -4.62 -16.37
CA ASN A 37 4.67 -4.85 -17.57
C ASN A 37 6.05 -5.45 -17.26
N ALA A 38 6.62 -6.18 -18.23
CA ALA A 38 7.88 -6.90 -18.04
C ALA A 38 9.07 -5.98 -17.74
N GLU A 39 9.08 -4.77 -18.29
CA GLU A 39 10.18 -3.82 -18.12
C GLU A 39 10.21 -3.22 -16.71
N GLY A 40 9.05 -2.81 -16.19
CA GLY A 40 8.90 -2.28 -14.85
C GLY A 40 9.13 -3.36 -13.79
N LEU A 41 8.69 -4.59 -14.04
CA LEU A 41 9.02 -5.72 -13.17
C LEU A 41 10.53 -5.98 -13.12
N LYS A 42 11.22 -5.92 -14.27
CA LYS A 42 12.68 -6.08 -14.34
C LYS A 42 13.40 -4.97 -13.55
N LYS A 43 13.03 -3.70 -13.77
CA LYS A 43 13.56 -2.55 -13.03
C LYS A 43 13.34 -2.68 -11.51
N ALA A 44 12.15 -3.13 -11.09
CA ALA A 44 11.83 -3.32 -9.68
C ALA A 44 12.70 -4.42 -9.04
N ARG A 45 12.99 -5.50 -9.78
CA ARG A 45 13.88 -6.59 -9.33
C ARG A 45 15.34 -6.17 -9.28
N GLU A 46 15.84 -5.52 -10.33
CA GLU A 46 17.23 -5.05 -10.41
C GLU A 46 17.55 -4.05 -9.28
N LYS A 47 16.60 -3.16 -8.98
CA LYS A 47 16.71 -2.19 -7.88
C LYS A 47 16.28 -2.75 -6.52
N LYS A 48 15.90 -4.03 -6.45
CA LYS A 48 15.39 -4.71 -5.24
C LYS A 48 14.29 -3.93 -4.51
N LEU A 49 13.46 -3.19 -5.25
CA LEU A 49 12.43 -2.32 -4.67
C LEU A 49 11.45 -3.11 -3.82
N PHE A 50 11.14 -4.35 -4.21
CA PHE A 50 10.28 -5.23 -3.42
C PHE A 50 10.86 -5.60 -2.06
N SER A 51 12.18 -5.71 -1.94
CA SER A 51 12.83 -6.07 -0.66
C SER A 51 13.12 -4.86 0.21
N ILE A 52 13.23 -3.66 -0.39
CA ILE A 52 13.56 -2.43 0.32
C ILE A 52 12.29 -1.68 0.73
N LEU A 53 11.30 -1.58 -0.17
CA LEU A 53 10.10 -0.77 0.02
C LEU A 53 8.90 -1.58 0.52
N CYS A 54 8.65 -2.78 -0.02
CA CYS A 54 7.46 -3.54 0.40
C CYS A 54 7.42 -3.89 1.89
N PRO A 55 8.55 -4.24 2.57
CA PRO A 55 8.49 -4.48 4.02
C PRO A 55 8.03 -3.25 4.79
N LYS A 56 8.45 -2.05 4.38
CA LYS A 56 7.99 -0.79 4.96
C LYS A 56 6.48 -0.61 4.75
N PHE A 57 5.98 -0.82 3.53
CA PHE A 57 4.55 -0.69 3.25
C PHE A 57 3.69 -1.70 4.04
N VAL A 58 4.20 -2.92 4.23
CA VAL A 58 3.53 -3.96 5.04
C VAL A 58 3.55 -3.57 6.52
N GLN A 59 4.66 -3.03 7.02
CA GLN A 59 4.76 -2.51 8.39
C GLN A 59 3.78 -1.36 8.60
N ASP A 60 3.78 -0.35 7.72
CA ASP A 60 2.85 0.78 7.80
C ASP A 60 1.39 0.30 7.78
N THR A 61 1.09 -0.73 6.97
CA THR A 61 -0.23 -1.36 6.93
C THR A 61 -0.62 -1.93 8.29
N ALA A 62 0.27 -2.71 8.92
CA ALA A 62 0.03 -3.27 10.25
C ALA A 62 -0.19 -2.17 11.30
N GLU A 63 0.68 -1.15 11.33
CA GLU A 63 0.58 -0.05 12.29
C GLU A 63 -0.70 0.80 12.13
N ILE A 64 -1.19 0.96 10.89
CA ILE A 64 -2.48 1.62 10.66
C ILE A 64 -3.63 0.75 11.16
N LEU A 65 -3.60 -0.55 10.84
CA LEU A 65 -4.65 -1.50 11.21
C LEU A 65 -4.77 -1.65 12.73
N GLU A 66 -3.65 -1.71 13.46
CA GLU A 66 -3.64 -1.74 14.93
C GLU A 66 -4.27 -0.49 15.57
N LYS A 67 -4.38 0.63 14.84
CA LYS A 67 -4.98 1.87 15.33
C LYS A 67 -6.46 2.01 14.99
N ILE A 68 -7.01 1.18 14.11
CA ILE A 68 -8.39 1.31 13.61
C ILE A 68 -9.25 0.06 13.80
N ILE A 69 -8.64 -1.09 14.09
CA ILE A 69 -9.31 -2.36 14.42
C ILE A 69 -9.14 -2.63 15.92
#